data_AF-A0A2N7X0A4-F1
#
_entry.id   AF-A0A2N7X0A4-F1
#
_cell.length_a   1.000
_cell.length_b   1.000
_cell.length_c   1.000
_cell.angle_alpha   90.00
_cell.angle_beta   90.00
_cell.angle_gamma   90.00
#
_symmetry.space_group_name_H-M   'P 1'
#
loop_
_entity.id
_entity.type
_entity.pdbx_description
1 polymer ?
#
loop_
_entity_poly.entity_id
_entity_poly.type
_entity_poly.pdbx_seq_one_letter_code
_entity_poly.pdbx_strand_id
1 'polypeptide(L)'
;MRRLVWAGLLLALCGVLPACKLVKNDTAAVGAASGAAADPYAASAYDPNAAVAKDWEAKVVPDIAKRATDFKLLRDAVAADADAAGQKYGYRDKTSGGPWNFPTKLRGTIVSVDTSSSEGTIGVDTSGSGKPDVIVDIGPTVLGTALRDSLDFVSFSDFKNQIDYARFGTALNAYAVEHVMKALPRDGLKGKTITVTGTFSYDGTSDQPEVVPVAIALEKAQ
;
A
#
# COMPACT_ATOMS: atom_id res chain seq x y z
N MET A 1 46.20 57.61 0.32
CA MET A 1 46.57 58.16 1.65
C MET A 1 45.47 57.75 2.63
N ARG A 2 45.66 57.08 3.77
CA ARG A 2 46.85 56.66 4.52
C ARG A 2 46.39 55.59 5.54
N ARG A 3 47.24 54.60 5.78
CA ARG A 3 47.05 53.37 6.60
C ARG A 3 47.01 53.62 8.12
N LEU A 4 46.35 52.73 8.86
CA LEU A 4 46.61 52.25 10.24
C LEU A 4 45.65 51.03 10.43
N VAL A 5 46.00 49.74 10.45
CA VAL A 5 46.99 48.89 11.15
C VAL A 5 46.92 48.99 12.67
N TRP A 6 46.50 47.87 13.31
CA TRP A 6 46.93 47.20 14.57
C TRP A 6 46.05 45.93 14.66
N ALA A 7 46.47 44.68 14.43
CA ALA A 7 47.53 43.82 15.00
C ALA A 7 47.23 43.26 16.41
N GLY A 8 47.13 41.91 16.49
CA GLY A 8 47.14 41.08 17.71
C GLY A 8 45.77 40.47 18.03
N LEU A 9 45.56 39.16 18.24
CA LEU A 9 46.48 38.07 18.60
C LEU A 9 45.82 36.72 18.22
N LEU A 10 46.62 35.77 17.72
CA LEU A 10 46.25 34.38 17.50
C LEU A 10 45.97 33.64 18.82
N LEU A 11 44.96 32.76 18.80
CA LEU A 11 45.04 31.49 19.52
C LEU A 11 44.45 30.39 18.63
N ALA A 12 45.35 29.63 18.01
CA ALA A 12 45.06 28.39 17.32
C ALA A 12 44.74 27.31 18.36
N LEU A 13 43.48 26.89 18.43
CA LEU A 13 43.09 25.65 19.10
C LEU A 13 42.88 24.57 18.02
N CYS A 14 43.95 23.84 17.72
CA CYS A 14 43.87 22.55 17.06
C CYS A 14 43.24 21.55 18.05
N GLY A 15 41.92 21.39 17.99
CA GLY A 15 41.21 20.30 18.63
C GLY A 15 41.36 19.04 17.78
N VAL A 16 42.21 18.11 18.22
CA VAL A 16 42.40 16.79 17.63
C VAL A 16 41.07 16.03 17.67
N LEU A 17 40.49 15.75 16.51
CA LEU A 17 39.37 14.80 16.40
C LEU A 17 39.88 13.40 16.78
N PRO A 18 39.25 12.67 17.72
CA PRO A 18 39.55 11.27 17.87
C PRO A 18 39.02 10.54 16.62
N ALA A 19 39.95 10.09 15.79
CA ALA A 19 39.67 9.17 14.70
C ALA A 19 38.94 7.95 15.29
N CYS A 20 37.69 7.74 14.88
CA CYS A 20 37.03 6.46 15.08
C CYS A 20 37.88 5.40 14.40
N LYS A 21 38.45 4.50 15.20
CA LYS A 21 39.21 3.35 14.74
C LYS A 21 38.26 2.49 13.90
N LEU A 22 38.45 2.46 12.59
CA LEU A 22 37.71 1.58 11.69
C LEU A 22 38.18 0.14 11.96
N VAL A 23 37.48 -0.55 12.86
CA VAL A 23 37.72 -1.96 13.16
C VAL A 23 37.11 -2.78 12.03
N LYS A 24 37.92 -3.58 11.35
CA LYS A 24 37.41 -4.63 10.45
C LYS A 24 36.62 -5.63 11.29
N ASN A 25 35.33 -5.75 11.02
CA ASN A 25 34.54 -6.87 11.52
C ASN A 25 34.97 -8.13 10.76
N ASP A 26 35.86 -8.91 11.35
CA ASP A 26 36.05 -10.29 10.95
C ASP A 26 34.77 -11.06 11.33
N THR A 27 34.02 -11.48 10.33
CA THR A 27 32.69 -12.13 10.43
C THR A 27 32.71 -13.53 11.05
N ALA A 28 33.74 -13.89 11.81
CA ALA A 28 33.93 -15.26 12.32
C ALA A 28 33.83 -15.39 13.85
N ALA A 29 33.61 -14.31 14.61
CA ALA A 29 33.61 -14.36 16.08
C ALA A 29 32.39 -13.72 16.76
N VAL A 30 31.22 -13.72 16.12
CA VAL A 30 29.94 -13.28 16.75
C VAL A 30 29.09 -14.49 17.14
N GLY A 31 29.73 -15.56 17.61
CA GLY A 31 29.09 -16.69 18.24
C GLY A 31 29.63 -16.83 19.65
N ALA A 32 28.75 -16.69 20.65
CA ALA A 32 29.00 -16.91 22.07
C ALA A 32 29.81 -15.82 22.81
N ALA A 33 29.15 -14.71 23.15
CA ALA A 33 29.16 -14.12 24.50
C ALA A 33 28.52 -12.72 24.51
N SER A 34 27.21 -12.66 24.69
CA SER A 34 26.52 -11.59 25.43
C SER A 34 25.08 -12.04 25.65
N GLY A 35 24.50 -11.67 26.81
CA GLY A 35 23.06 -11.78 27.02
C GLY A 35 22.34 -10.81 26.09
N ALA A 36 22.28 -11.13 24.80
CA ALA A 36 21.58 -10.36 23.80
C ALA A 36 20.12 -10.27 24.24
N ALA A 37 19.62 -9.05 24.42
CA ALA A 37 18.18 -8.83 24.46
C ALA A 37 17.59 -9.56 23.25
N ALA A 38 16.56 -10.39 23.49
CA ALA A 38 15.85 -11.05 22.39
C ALA A 38 15.56 -10.00 21.32
N ASP A 39 15.98 -10.28 20.08
CA ASP A 39 15.71 -9.38 18.97
C ASP A 39 14.20 -9.08 18.98
N PRO A 40 13.77 -7.82 19.20
CA PRO A 40 12.35 -7.49 19.26
C PRO A 40 11.64 -7.74 17.92
N TYR A 41 12.42 -8.02 16.86
CA TYR A 41 12.00 -8.38 15.51
C TYR A 41 12.19 -9.87 15.19
N ALA A 42 12.74 -10.69 16.10
CA ALA A 42 12.71 -12.13 15.97
C ALA A 42 11.25 -12.59 15.91
N ALA A 43 10.97 -13.50 14.96
CA ALA A 43 9.64 -13.97 14.56
C ALA A 43 8.62 -13.84 15.71
N SER A 44 7.78 -12.81 15.60
CA SER A 44 6.66 -12.65 16.52
C SER A 44 5.81 -13.93 16.47
N ALA A 45 5.24 -14.33 17.62
CA ALA A 45 4.22 -15.38 17.65
C ALA A 45 2.93 -14.99 16.89
N TYR A 46 2.90 -13.79 16.31
CA TYR A 46 1.83 -13.29 15.48
C TYR A 46 1.88 -13.97 14.10
N ASP A 47 0.82 -14.70 13.80
CA ASP A 47 0.56 -15.27 12.48
C ASP A 47 -0.40 -14.34 11.70
N PRO A 48 0.11 -13.51 10.78
CA PRO A 48 -0.72 -12.60 10.00
C PRO A 48 -1.66 -13.34 9.03
N ASN A 49 -1.26 -14.51 8.52
CA ASN A 49 -2.08 -15.26 7.57
C ASN A 49 -3.31 -15.85 8.28
N ALA A 50 -3.11 -16.42 9.48
CA ALA A 50 -4.22 -16.91 10.30
C ALA A 50 -5.16 -15.76 10.73
N ALA A 51 -4.61 -14.59 11.08
CA ALA A 51 -5.41 -13.42 11.44
C ALA A 51 -6.27 -12.93 10.26
N VAL A 52 -5.68 -12.81 9.06
CA VAL A 52 -6.41 -12.41 7.85
C VAL A 52 -7.48 -13.43 7.49
N ALA A 53 -7.15 -14.73 7.46
CA ALA A 53 -8.11 -15.78 7.12
C ALA A 53 -9.34 -15.79 8.04
N LYS A 54 -9.13 -15.51 9.33
CA LYS A 54 -10.22 -15.37 10.32
C LYS A 54 -11.11 -14.16 10.04
N ASP A 55 -10.52 -13.01 9.70
CA ASP A 55 -11.22 -11.73 9.61
C ASP A 55 -11.74 -11.41 8.20
N TRP A 56 -11.29 -12.11 7.16
CA TRP A 56 -11.58 -11.77 5.75
C TRP A 56 -13.09 -11.69 5.44
N GLU A 57 -13.80 -12.81 5.56
CA GLU A 57 -15.24 -12.88 5.26
C GLU A 57 -16.08 -12.20 6.35
N ALA A 58 -15.60 -12.22 7.60
CA ALA A 58 -16.34 -11.72 8.74
C ALA A 58 -16.28 -10.19 8.91
N LYS A 59 -15.20 -9.56 8.44
CA LYS A 59 -14.93 -8.13 8.66
C LYS A 59 -14.44 -7.40 7.42
N VAL A 60 -13.39 -7.90 6.75
CA VAL A 60 -12.74 -7.18 5.64
C VAL A 60 -13.70 -6.95 4.48
N VAL A 61 -14.32 -8.02 3.95
CA VAL A 61 -15.26 -7.92 2.83
C VAL A 61 -16.50 -7.08 3.20
N PRO A 62 -17.18 -7.33 4.33
CA PRO A 62 -18.35 -6.53 4.72
C PRO A 62 -18.04 -5.04 4.93
N ASP A 63 -16.89 -4.71 5.52
CA ASP A 63 -16.49 -3.33 5.78
C ASP A 63 -16.25 -2.56 4.47
N ILE A 64 -15.42 -3.12 3.58
CA ILE A 64 -15.16 -2.53 2.26
C ILE A 64 -16.46 -2.40 1.47
N ALA A 65 -17.29 -3.44 1.42
CA ALA A 65 -18.55 -3.42 0.68
C ALA A 65 -19.55 -2.38 1.23
N LYS A 66 -19.62 -2.21 2.55
CA LYS A 66 -20.51 -1.23 3.20
C LYS A 66 -20.11 0.21 2.87
N ARG A 67 -18.81 0.50 2.78
CA ARG A 67 -18.28 1.84 2.51
C ARG A 67 -18.00 2.10 1.02
N ALA A 68 -18.10 1.06 0.17
CA ALA A 68 -17.82 1.13 -1.25
C ALA A 68 -18.69 2.17 -1.97
N THR A 69 -18.04 3.23 -2.46
CA THR A 69 -18.68 4.26 -3.27
C THR A 69 -18.51 3.95 -4.76
N ASP A 70 -19.50 4.30 -5.58
CA ASP A 70 -19.40 4.15 -7.04
C ASP A 70 -18.16 4.88 -7.57
N PHE A 71 -17.36 4.20 -8.39
CA PHE A 71 -16.09 4.72 -8.88
C PHE A 71 -16.23 6.01 -9.69
N LYS A 72 -17.28 6.15 -10.51
CA LYS A 72 -17.47 7.38 -11.29
C LYS A 72 -17.76 8.56 -10.39
N LEU A 73 -18.61 8.34 -9.39
CA LEU A 73 -18.89 9.35 -8.37
C LEU A 73 -17.61 9.74 -7.61
N LEU A 74 -16.79 8.76 -7.22
CA LEU A 74 -15.53 9.01 -6.52
C LEU A 74 -14.58 9.83 -7.38
N ARG A 75 -14.37 9.44 -8.64
CA ARG A 75 -13.49 10.14 -9.57
C ARG A 75 -13.91 11.60 -9.73
N ASP A 76 -15.20 11.84 -9.96
CA ASP A 76 -15.72 13.20 -10.14
C ASP A 76 -15.60 14.03 -8.84
N ALA A 77 -15.78 13.40 -7.67
CA ALA A 77 -15.60 14.06 -6.37
C ALA A 77 -14.12 14.39 -6.08
N VAL A 78 -13.21 13.45 -6.35
CA VAL A 78 -11.76 13.63 -6.14
C VAL A 78 -11.22 14.72 -7.08
N ALA A 79 -11.68 14.76 -8.33
CA ALA A 79 -11.31 15.81 -9.28
C ALA A 79 -11.80 17.21 -8.86
N ALA A 80 -12.93 17.28 -8.15
CA ALA A 80 -13.46 18.54 -7.64
C ALA A 80 -12.71 19.02 -6.39
N ASP A 81 -12.53 18.15 -5.40
CA ASP A 81 -11.78 18.39 -4.16
C ASP A 81 -11.43 17.06 -3.50
N ALA A 82 -10.16 16.65 -3.61
CA ALA A 82 -9.69 15.37 -3.09
C ALA A 82 -9.79 15.25 -1.56
N ASP A 83 -9.60 16.34 -0.81
CA ASP A 83 -9.70 16.30 0.64
C ASP A 83 -11.15 16.22 1.10
N ALA A 84 -12.06 16.96 0.45
CA ALA A 84 -13.49 16.84 0.73
C ALA A 84 -14.04 15.46 0.33
N ALA A 85 -13.61 14.92 -0.81
CA ALA A 85 -13.94 13.56 -1.23
C ALA A 85 -13.43 12.53 -0.22
N GLY A 86 -12.18 12.67 0.23
CA GLY A 86 -11.56 11.84 1.24
C GLY A 86 -12.31 11.84 2.57
N GLN A 87 -12.71 13.03 3.07
CA GLN A 87 -13.50 13.15 4.28
C GLN A 87 -14.89 12.50 4.17
N LYS A 88 -15.48 12.49 2.98
CA LYS A 88 -16.84 12.01 2.76
C LYS A 88 -16.92 10.52 2.42
N TYR A 89 -16.00 10.02 1.61
CA TYR A 89 -16.06 8.67 1.03
C TYR A 89 -14.83 7.82 1.32
N GLY A 90 -13.75 8.42 1.81
CA GLY A 90 -12.49 7.73 2.07
C GLY A 90 -12.24 7.48 3.54
N TYR A 91 -11.07 6.93 3.80
CA TYR A 91 -10.49 6.78 5.12
C TYR A 91 -8.98 7.05 5.05
N ARG A 92 -8.45 7.75 6.04
CA ARG A 92 -7.03 7.84 6.33
C ARG A 92 -6.85 7.94 7.83
N ASP A 93 -5.87 7.21 8.38
CA ASP A 93 -5.54 7.38 9.78
C ASP A 93 -4.99 8.80 9.99
N LYS A 94 -5.67 9.59 10.84
CA LYS A 94 -5.33 10.98 11.15
C LYS A 94 -3.92 11.15 11.70
N THR A 95 -3.34 10.10 12.28
CA THR A 95 -2.00 10.11 12.85
C THR A 95 -0.91 9.81 11.81
N SER A 96 -1.27 9.16 10.69
CA SER A 96 -0.31 8.69 9.69
C SER A 96 0.07 9.75 8.65
N GLY A 97 -0.79 10.75 8.42
CA GLY A 97 -0.64 11.71 7.32
C GLY A 97 -0.64 11.06 5.93
N GLY A 98 -1.04 9.78 5.83
CA GLY A 98 -1.04 9.00 4.59
C GLY A 98 -2.09 9.44 3.58
N PRO A 99 -2.05 8.84 2.37
CA PRO A 99 -3.03 9.12 1.32
C PRO A 99 -4.45 8.78 1.76
N TRP A 100 -5.43 9.33 1.05
CA TRP A 100 -6.82 8.88 1.19
C TRP A 100 -6.98 7.50 0.60
N ASN A 101 -7.63 6.59 1.32
CA ASN A 101 -7.97 5.27 0.81
C ASN A 101 -9.48 5.20 0.58
N PHE A 102 -9.88 4.76 -0.60
CA PHE A 102 -11.27 4.78 -1.02
C PHE A 102 -11.76 3.36 -1.28
N PRO A 103 -12.67 2.83 -0.44
CA PRO A 103 -13.47 1.68 -0.81
C PRO A 103 -14.34 2.04 -2.02
N THR A 104 -14.33 1.19 -3.05
CA THR A 104 -15.03 1.47 -4.29
C THR A 104 -15.69 0.23 -4.89
N LYS A 105 -16.74 0.49 -5.67
CA LYS A 105 -17.34 -0.47 -6.59
C LYS A 105 -17.35 0.13 -7.99
N LEU A 106 -17.05 -0.72 -8.97
CA LEU A 106 -17.04 -0.34 -10.38
C LEU A 106 -17.60 -1.45 -11.25
N ARG A 107 -18.16 -1.04 -12.38
CA ARG A 107 -18.54 -1.93 -13.48
C ARG A 107 -18.05 -1.29 -14.78
N GLY A 108 -17.48 -2.10 -15.65
CA GLY A 108 -16.97 -1.60 -16.93
C GLY A 108 -16.48 -2.70 -17.85
N THR A 109 -15.95 -2.29 -19.00
CA THR A 109 -15.40 -3.19 -20.01
C THR A 109 -13.88 -3.25 -19.87
N ILE A 110 -13.31 -4.45 -19.90
CA ILE A 110 -11.85 -4.63 -19.88
C ILE A 110 -11.28 -4.21 -21.24
N VAL A 111 -10.44 -3.18 -21.26
CA VAL A 111 -9.87 -2.59 -22.49
C VAL A 111 -8.37 -2.81 -22.63
N SER A 112 -7.65 -3.05 -21.53
CA SER A 112 -6.26 -3.49 -21.51
C SER A 112 -6.06 -4.62 -20.51
N VAL A 113 -5.08 -5.48 -20.78
CA VAL A 113 -4.72 -6.64 -19.97
C VAL A 113 -3.21 -6.76 -19.99
N ASP A 114 -2.58 -6.82 -18.82
CA ASP A 114 -1.19 -7.17 -18.63
C ASP A 114 -1.11 -8.36 -17.68
N THR A 115 -0.69 -9.51 -18.20
CA THR A 115 -0.43 -10.73 -17.42
C THR A 115 1.06 -11.08 -17.41
N SER A 116 1.88 -10.19 -17.97
CA SER A 116 3.33 -10.39 -18.09
C SER A 116 4.11 -9.75 -16.94
N SER A 117 3.56 -8.71 -16.32
CA SER A 117 4.13 -8.11 -15.12
C SER A 117 3.91 -8.97 -13.87
N SER A 118 4.72 -8.70 -12.84
CA SER A 118 4.59 -9.37 -11.53
C SER A 118 3.31 -8.99 -10.80
N GLU A 119 2.78 -7.79 -11.04
CA GLU A 119 1.52 -7.34 -10.46
C GLU A 119 0.33 -7.93 -11.21
N GLY A 120 0.39 -7.94 -12.54
CA GLY A 120 -0.68 -8.38 -13.40
C GLY A 120 -1.92 -7.50 -13.23
N THR A 121 -2.31 -6.79 -14.28
CA THR A 121 -3.36 -5.77 -14.20
C THR A 121 -4.34 -5.85 -15.36
N ILE A 122 -5.54 -5.32 -15.13
CA ILE A 122 -6.50 -5.00 -16.18
C ILE A 122 -6.87 -3.53 -16.12
N GLY A 123 -6.96 -2.90 -17.29
CA GLY A 123 -7.55 -1.57 -17.40
C GLY A 123 -9.03 -1.68 -17.73
N VAL A 124 -9.86 -1.03 -16.92
CA VAL A 124 -11.33 -1.07 -17.06
C VAL A 124 -11.83 0.29 -17.51
N ASP A 125 -12.60 0.29 -18.61
CA ASP A 125 -13.35 1.44 -19.09
C ASP A 125 -14.74 1.43 -18.44
N THR A 126 -14.96 2.37 -17.54
CA THR A 126 -16.24 2.58 -16.86
C THR A 126 -17.09 3.62 -17.59
N SER A 127 -16.47 4.48 -18.41
CA SER A 127 -17.08 5.63 -19.06
C SER A 127 -17.58 5.37 -20.47
N GLY A 128 -17.16 4.28 -21.11
CA GLY A 128 -17.45 3.98 -22.51
C GLY A 128 -16.53 4.73 -23.47
N SER A 129 -15.38 5.20 -23.00
CA SER A 129 -14.40 5.98 -23.79
C SER A 129 -13.51 5.12 -24.68
N GLY A 130 -13.49 3.80 -24.47
CA GLY A 130 -12.54 2.87 -25.08
C GLY A 130 -11.14 2.94 -24.45
N LYS A 131 -10.93 3.73 -23.40
CA LYS A 131 -9.68 3.85 -22.64
C LYS A 131 -9.91 3.45 -21.17
N PRO A 132 -8.87 2.94 -20.48
CA PRO A 132 -9.03 2.60 -19.08
C PRO A 132 -9.22 3.87 -18.23
N ASP A 133 -10.28 3.89 -17.42
CA ASP A 133 -10.49 4.89 -16.38
C ASP A 133 -9.82 4.49 -15.05
N VAL A 134 -9.58 3.19 -14.88
CA VAL A 134 -9.11 2.59 -13.62
C VAL A 134 -8.30 1.33 -13.92
N ILE A 135 -7.28 1.08 -13.12
CA ILE A 135 -6.51 -0.16 -13.13
C ILE A 135 -7.02 -1.06 -12.01
N VAL A 136 -7.13 -2.36 -12.26
CA VAL A 136 -7.50 -3.36 -11.26
C VAL A 136 -6.44 -4.44 -11.23
N ASP A 137 -5.97 -4.76 -10.03
CA ASP A 137 -5.01 -5.83 -9.82
C ASP A 137 -5.65 -7.19 -10.04
N ILE A 138 -4.91 -8.06 -10.74
CA ILE A 138 -5.30 -9.44 -10.95
C ILE A 138 -4.21 -10.43 -10.47
N GLY A 139 -3.09 -9.95 -9.93
CA GLY A 139 -2.00 -10.78 -9.42
C GLY A 139 -1.10 -11.33 -10.53
N PRO A 140 0.04 -11.95 -10.18
CA PRO A 140 0.22 -12.75 -8.95
C PRO A 140 0.72 -12.00 -7.71
N THR A 141 1.11 -10.74 -7.82
CA THR A 141 1.56 -9.92 -6.68
C THR A 141 0.69 -8.68 -6.57
N VAL A 142 0.45 -8.20 -5.36
CA VAL A 142 -0.22 -6.90 -5.13
C VAL A 142 0.71 -6.08 -4.25
N LEU A 143 1.07 -4.89 -4.74
CA LEU A 143 1.94 -3.97 -4.03
C LEU A 143 1.14 -3.01 -3.12
N GLY A 144 1.87 -2.27 -2.30
CA GLY A 144 1.29 -1.25 -1.43
C GLY A 144 0.45 -1.80 -0.28
N THR A 145 -0.34 -0.91 0.31
CA THR A 145 -1.04 -1.14 1.58
C THR A 145 -2.52 -0.74 1.53
N ALA A 146 -3.07 -0.50 0.33
CA ALA A 146 -4.41 0.02 0.12
C ALA A 146 -5.50 -0.78 0.88
N LEU A 147 -5.43 -2.11 0.88
CA LEU A 147 -6.35 -2.95 1.65
C LEU A 147 -6.28 -2.66 3.14
N ARG A 148 -5.09 -2.76 3.74
CA ARG A 148 -4.90 -2.53 5.19
C ARG A 148 -5.33 -1.13 5.59
N ASP A 149 -4.86 -0.13 4.84
CA ASP A 149 -5.02 1.27 5.18
C ASP A 149 -6.43 1.80 4.88
N SER A 150 -7.28 1.00 4.24
CA SER A 150 -8.70 1.27 4.09
C SER A 150 -9.57 0.79 5.24
N LEU A 151 -9.10 -0.16 6.07
CA LEU A 151 -9.91 -0.78 7.13
C LEU A 151 -9.94 0.13 8.36
N ASP A 152 -11.10 0.73 8.63
CA ASP A 152 -11.23 1.71 9.72
C ASP A 152 -11.18 1.09 11.13
N PHE A 153 -11.31 -0.23 11.21
CA PHE A 153 -11.18 -1.04 12.41
C PHE A 153 -9.78 -1.61 12.65
N VAL A 154 -8.83 -1.32 11.76
CA VAL A 154 -7.43 -1.74 11.89
C VAL A 154 -6.57 -0.51 12.15
N SER A 155 -5.90 -0.47 13.30
CA SER A 155 -4.95 0.58 13.67
C SER A 155 -3.57 -0.01 13.96
N PHE A 156 -2.52 0.78 13.76
CA PHE A 156 -1.17 0.42 14.22
C PHE A 156 -1.13 0.01 15.70
N SER A 157 -1.99 0.61 16.54
CA SER A 157 -2.08 0.31 17.98
C SER A 157 -2.55 -1.12 18.29
N ASP A 158 -3.13 -1.82 17.32
CA ASP A 158 -3.54 -3.22 17.46
C ASP A 158 -2.36 -4.20 17.34
N PHE A 159 -1.17 -3.68 16.97
CA PHE A 159 0.01 -4.47 16.67
C PHE A 159 1.14 -4.16 17.65
N LYS A 160 1.96 -5.17 17.91
CA LYS A 160 3.12 -5.04 18.80
C LYS A 160 4.16 -4.07 18.26
N ASN A 161 4.35 -4.05 16.94
CA ASN A 161 5.38 -3.27 16.26
C ASN A 161 5.07 -3.06 14.77
N GLN A 162 5.91 -2.29 14.09
CA GLN A 162 5.78 -1.95 12.66
C GLN A 162 5.94 -3.17 11.74
N ILE A 163 6.72 -4.17 12.14
CA ILE A 163 6.90 -5.38 11.33
C ILE A 163 5.60 -6.19 11.31
N ASP A 164 4.93 -6.37 12.45
CA ASP A 164 3.65 -7.09 12.51
C ASP A 164 2.56 -6.36 11.71
N TYR A 165 2.51 -5.03 11.80
CA TYR A 165 1.57 -4.20 11.02
C TYR A 165 1.82 -4.29 9.50
N ALA A 166 3.09 -4.28 9.07
CA ALA A 166 3.45 -4.45 7.66
C ALA A 166 3.17 -5.88 7.15
N ARG A 167 3.47 -6.89 7.97
CA ARG A 167 3.19 -8.30 7.66
C ARG A 167 1.70 -8.59 7.53
N PHE A 168 0.86 -7.94 8.34
CA PHE A 168 -0.59 -8.04 8.20
C PHE A 168 -1.09 -7.46 6.86
N GLY A 169 -0.60 -6.29 6.45
CA GLY A 169 -0.91 -5.72 5.13
C GLY A 169 -0.46 -6.61 3.98
N THR A 170 0.74 -7.19 4.08
CA THR A 170 1.25 -8.16 3.10
C THR A 170 0.37 -9.41 3.04
N ALA A 171 -0.10 -9.92 4.19
CA ALA A 171 -0.99 -11.07 4.26
C ALA A 171 -2.37 -10.78 3.67
N LEU A 172 -2.92 -9.57 3.84
CA LEU A 172 -4.16 -9.15 3.19
C LEU A 172 -4.05 -9.21 1.66
N ASN A 173 -2.97 -8.65 1.12
CA ASN A 173 -2.70 -8.67 -0.33
C ASN A 173 -2.56 -10.11 -0.85
N ALA A 174 -1.78 -10.94 -0.17
CA ALA A 174 -1.60 -12.35 -0.55
C ALA A 174 -2.92 -13.14 -0.49
N TYR A 175 -3.76 -12.88 0.51
CA TYR A 175 -5.07 -13.51 0.63
C TYR A 175 -6.00 -13.09 -0.51
N ALA A 176 -6.00 -11.80 -0.88
CA ALA A 176 -6.76 -11.30 -2.02
C ALA A 176 -6.35 -11.99 -3.33
N VAL A 177 -5.04 -12.13 -3.57
CA VAL A 177 -4.53 -12.85 -4.74
C VAL A 177 -5.05 -14.28 -4.78
N GLU A 178 -4.87 -15.04 -3.70
CA GLU A 178 -5.19 -16.47 -3.66
C GLU A 178 -6.71 -16.73 -3.75
N HIS A 179 -7.52 -15.92 -3.06
CA HIS A 179 -8.94 -16.21 -2.88
C HIS A 179 -9.89 -15.40 -3.78
N VAL A 180 -9.44 -14.25 -4.31
CA VAL A 180 -10.25 -13.39 -5.18
C VAL A 180 -9.75 -13.44 -6.63
N MET A 181 -8.45 -13.23 -6.83
CA MET A 181 -7.92 -12.97 -8.17
C MET A 181 -7.53 -14.24 -8.92
N LYS A 182 -7.10 -15.29 -8.22
CA LYS A 182 -6.63 -16.54 -8.83
C LYS A 182 -7.68 -17.28 -9.66
N ALA A 183 -8.96 -17.13 -9.31
CA ALA A 183 -10.06 -17.72 -10.04
C ALA A 183 -10.35 -17.01 -11.38
N LEU A 184 -9.79 -15.82 -11.60
CA LEU A 184 -9.97 -15.07 -12.84
C LEU A 184 -9.15 -15.73 -13.97
N PRO A 185 -9.74 -16.01 -15.15
CA PRO A 185 -8.97 -16.50 -16.29
C PRO A 185 -7.92 -15.46 -16.69
N ARG A 186 -6.75 -15.92 -17.15
CA ARG A 186 -5.65 -15.04 -17.58
C ARG A 186 -5.73 -14.66 -19.05
N ASP A 187 -6.48 -15.43 -19.82
CA ASP A 187 -6.73 -15.25 -21.24
C ASP A 187 -8.17 -14.82 -21.51
N GLY A 188 -8.40 -14.24 -22.70
CA GLY A 188 -9.74 -13.86 -23.16
C GLY A 188 -10.45 -12.79 -22.31
N LEU A 189 -9.74 -12.07 -21.43
CA LEU A 189 -10.34 -11.04 -20.58
C LEU A 189 -10.78 -9.79 -21.35
N LYS A 190 -10.02 -9.38 -22.37
CA LYS A 190 -10.28 -8.15 -23.13
C LYS A 190 -11.67 -8.19 -23.79
N GLY A 191 -12.43 -7.11 -23.64
CA GLY A 191 -13.79 -6.96 -24.14
C GLY A 191 -14.87 -7.54 -23.23
N LYS A 192 -14.53 -8.30 -22.18
CA LYS A 192 -15.52 -8.76 -21.19
C LYS A 192 -15.92 -7.61 -20.27
N THR A 193 -17.14 -7.71 -19.76
CA THR A 193 -17.63 -6.84 -18.68
C THR A 193 -17.27 -7.43 -17.33
N ILE A 194 -16.78 -6.58 -16.44
CA ILE A 194 -16.35 -6.93 -15.09
C ILE A 194 -17.06 -6.03 -14.07
N THR A 195 -17.43 -6.62 -12.94
CA THR A 195 -17.83 -5.91 -11.73
C THR A 195 -16.76 -6.16 -10.66
N VAL A 196 -16.30 -5.10 -10.01
CA VAL A 196 -15.26 -5.17 -8.98
C VAL A 196 -15.71 -4.40 -7.75
N THR A 197 -15.47 -4.97 -6.56
CA THR A 197 -15.48 -4.26 -5.28
C THR A 197 -14.09 -4.37 -4.67
N GLY A 198 -13.54 -3.26 -4.21
CA GLY A 198 -12.17 -3.20 -3.75
C GLY A 198 -11.83 -1.85 -3.16
N THR A 199 -10.55 -1.52 -3.14
CA THR A 199 -10.09 -0.22 -2.66
C THR A 199 -8.82 0.24 -3.36
N PHE A 200 -8.62 1.56 -3.43
CA PHE A 200 -7.41 2.17 -3.94
C PHE A 200 -6.93 3.28 -2.99
N SER A 201 -5.63 3.52 -2.99
CA SER A 201 -5.02 4.70 -2.35
C SER A 201 -4.91 5.85 -3.36
N TYR A 202 -5.19 7.07 -2.92
CA TYR A 202 -5.05 8.28 -3.72
C TYR A 202 -3.99 9.20 -3.11
N ASP A 203 -2.87 9.33 -3.81
CA ASP A 203 -1.75 10.21 -3.48
C ASP A 203 -1.62 11.43 -4.41
N GLY A 204 -2.53 11.55 -5.39
CA GLY A 204 -2.55 12.63 -6.38
C GLY A 204 -1.55 12.49 -7.53
N THR A 205 -0.90 11.33 -7.69
CA THR A 205 0.14 11.12 -8.71
C THR A 205 -0.38 10.45 -10.00
N SER A 206 -1.56 9.83 -9.96
CA SER A 206 -2.13 9.10 -11.09
C SER A 206 -3.61 9.46 -11.31
N ASP A 207 -3.97 9.65 -12.58
CA ASP A 207 -5.35 9.79 -13.05
C ASP A 207 -6.08 8.44 -13.15
N GLN A 208 -5.33 7.34 -13.14
CA GLN A 208 -5.83 5.96 -13.16
C GLN A 208 -5.46 5.30 -11.83
N PRO A 209 -6.33 5.37 -10.82
CA PRO A 209 -6.07 4.71 -9.56
C PRO A 209 -6.03 3.19 -9.73
N GLU A 210 -5.25 2.55 -8.88
CA GLU A 210 -5.06 1.09 -8.86
C GLU A 210 -5.91 0.47 -7.75
N VAL A 211 -6.88 -0.34 -8.15
CA VAL A 211 -7.84 -0.98 -7.25
C VAL A 211 -7.36 -2.38 -6.90
N VAL A 212 -7.17 -2.62 -5.60
CA VAL A 212 -6.99 -3.96 -5.05
C VAL A 212 -8.37 -4.55 -4.75
N PRO A 213 -8.78 -5.64 -5.44
CA PRO A 213 -10.12 -6.19 -5.30
C PRO A 213 -10.28 -7.09 -4.08
N VAL A 214 -11.43 -6.99 -3.41
CA VAL A 214 -11.93 -7.97 -2.42
C VAL A 214 -13.03 -8.85 -3.01
N ALA A 215 -13.60 -8.48 -4.16
CA ALA A 215 -14.53 -9.29 -4.92
C ALA A 215 -14.45 -8.93 -6.42
N ILE A 216 -14.49 -9.95 -7.28
CA ILE A 216 -14.51 -9.81 -8.74
C ILE A 216 -15.60 -10.70 -9.32
N ALA A 217 -16.35 -10.19 -10.30
CA ALA A 217 -17.25 -10.99 -11.11
C ALA A 217 -17.12 -10.61 -12.60
N LEU A 218 -16.86 -11.61 -13.45
CA LEU A 218 -17.01 -11.47 -14.90
C LEU A 218 -18.46 -11.76 -15.29
N GLU A 219 -19.04 -10.92 -16.13
CA GLU A 219 -20.33 -11.25 -16.72
C GLU A 219 -20.18 -12.45 -17.66
N LYS A 220 -21.14 -13.39 -17.56
CA LYS A 220 -21.19 -14.52 -18.50
C LYS A 220 -21.45 -13.97 -19.90
N ALA A 221 -20.71 -14.47 -20.88
CA ALA A 221 -21.07 -14.23 -22.28
C ALA A 221 -22.49 -14.79 -22.50
N GLN A 222 -23.38 -13.98 -23.08
CA GLN A 222 -24.67 -14.45 -23.60
C GLN A 222 -24.46 -15.42 -24.76
#